data_AF-A0A5C7PFA9-F1
#
_entry.id   AF-A0A5C7PFA9-F1
#
_cell.length_a   1.000
_cell.length_b   1.000
_cell.length_c   1.000
_cell.angle_alpha   90.00
_cell.angle_beta   90.00
_cell.angle_gamma   90.00
#
_symmetry.space_group_name_H-M   'P 1'
#
loop_
_entity.id
_entity.type
_entity.pdbx_description
1 polymer ?
#
loop_
_entity_poly.entity_id
_entity_poly.type
_entity_poly.pdbx_seq_one_letter_code
_entity_poly.pdbx_strand_id
1 'polypeptide(L)'
;MIITETETAAAAKVGDSLDIVVTDPVNTKVTSSDETVVSVEQGRNDGSATFNPGGKALKSGTATLTVTNPDNTTRTIEVTVS
;
A
#
# COMPACT_ATOMS: atom_id res chain seq x y z
N MET A 1 -2.51 -9.89 -1.30
CA MET A 1 -2.49 -9.41 -2.69
C MET A 1 -1.21 -8.62 -2.91
N ILE A 2 -0.54 -8.83 -4.04
CA ILE A 2 0.62 -8.04 -4.46
C ILE A 2 0.12 -6.94 -5.38
N ILE A 3 0.58 -5.71 -5.16
CA ILE A 3 0.35 -4.55 -6.02
C ILE A 3 1.71 -4.12 -6.58
N THR A 4 1.91 -4.32 -7.87
CA THR A 4 3.15 -4.04 -8.60
C THR A 4 3.41 -2.53 -8.74
N GLU A 5 4.62 -2.15 -9.17
CA GLU A 5 5.08 -0.75 -9.22
C GLU A 5 4.28 0.17 -10.17
N THR A 6 3.57 -0.39 -11.14
CA THR A 6 2.84 0.38 -12.17
C THR A 6 1.32 0.34 -12.02
N GLU A 7 0.79 -0.52 -11.17
CA GLU A 7 -0.65 -0.60 -10.95
C GLU A 7 -1.17 0.69 -10.31
N THR A 8 -2.32 1.14 -10.80
CA THR A 8 -3.06 2.33 -10.31
C THR A 8 -4.42 1.97 -9.74
N ALA A 9 -4.79 0.69 -9.75
CA ALA A 9 -6.01 0.17 -9.15
C ALA A 9 -5.81 -1.27 -8.67
N ALA A 10 -6.54 -1.66 -7.63
CA ALA A 10 -6.52 -3.01 -7.07
C ALA A 10 -7.89 -3.40 -6.50
N ALA A 11 -8.24 -4.68 -6.62
CA ALA A 11 -9.45 -5.25 -6.03
C ALA A 11 -9.04 -6.25 -4.93
N ALA A 12 -9.54 -6.02 -3.72
CA ALA A 12 -9.25 -6.83 -2.54
C ALA A 12 -10.53 -7.31 -1.86
N LYS A 13 -10.43 -8.37 -1.07
CA LYS A 13 -11.50 -8.80 -0.15
C LYS A 13 -11.25 -8.30 1.25
N VAL A 14 -12.32 -8.13 2.02
CA VAL A 14 -12.18 -7.85 3.46
C VAL A 14 -11.32 -8.92 4.12
N GLY A 15 -10.27 -8.48 4.83
CA GLY A 15 -9.30 -9.35 5.49
C GLY A 15 -7.99 -9.55 4.72
N ASP A 16 -7.94 -9.21 3.43
CA ASP A 16 -6.72 -9.37 2.62
C ASP A 16 -5.60 -8.45 3.13
N SER A 17 -4.39 -9.00 3.18
CA SER A 17 -3.15 -8.22 3.30
C SER A 17 -2.74 -7.68 1.93
N LEU A 18 -2.26 -6.45 1.89
CA LEU A 18 -1.70 -5.80 0.71
C LEU A 18 -0.18 -5.76 0.85
N ASP A 19 0.51 -6.09 -0.23
CA ASP A 19 1.97 -5.98 -0.38
C ASP A 19 2.24 -5.07 -1.58
N ILE A 20 2.74 -3.85 -1.31
CA ILE A 20 2.89 -2.79 -2.31
C ILE A 20 4.36 -2.75 -2.73
N VAL A 21 4.64 -3.25 -3.93
CA VAL A 21 6.00 -3.29 -4.47
C VAL A 21 6.46 -1.87 -4.77
N VAL A 22 7.63 -1.52 -4.24
CA VAL A 22 8.31 -0.23 -4.42
C VAL A 22 9.81 -0.46 -4.48
N THR A 23 10.53 0.43 -5.14
CA THR A 23 11.97 0.29 -5.32
C THR A 23 12.77 0.52 -4.03
N ASP A 24 12.32 1.44 -3.16
CA ASP A 24 12.94 1.72 -1.86
C ASP A 24 11.91 1.56 -0.72
N PRO A 25 11.73 0.35 -0.18
CA PRO A 25 10.73 0.08 0.84
C PRO A 25 10.88 0.89 2.13
N VAL A 26 12.10 1.22 2.53
CA VAL A 26 12.37 1.87 3.82
C VAL A 26 12.06 3.36 3.76
N ASN A 27 12.34 4.00 2.62
CA ASN A 27 12.18 5.45 2.48
C ASN A 27 10.92 5.85 1.70
N THR A 28 10.19 4.91 1.13
CA THR A 28 8.89 5.17 0.50
C THR A 28 7.81 5.36 1.56
N LYS A 29 7.02 6.41 1.42
CA LYS A 29 5.86 6.67 2.28
C LYS A 29 4.58 6.29 1.59
N VAL A 30 3.73 5.51 2.26
CA VAL A 30 2.37 5.21 1.80
C VAL A 30 1.35 5.85 2.72
N THR A 31 0.28 6.41 2.19
CA THR A 31 -0.86 6.91 2.98
C THR A 31 -2.17 6.46 2.37
N SER A 32 -3.18 6.20 3.20
CA SER A 32 -4.53 5.92 2.73
C SER A 32 -5.42 7.15 2.90
N SER A 33 -6.31 7.40 1.95
CA SER A 33 -7.36 8.41 2.08
C SER A 33 -8.42 8.03 3.11
N ASP A 34 -8.57 6.74 3.42
CA ASP A 34 -9.44 6.21 4.47
C ASP A 34 -8.83 4.96 5.11
N GLU A 35 -8.13 5.15 6.24
CA GLU A 35 -7.52 4.04 7.00
C GLU A 35 -8.55 3.12 7.67
N THR A 36 -9.83 3.49 7.68
CA THR A 36 -10.89 2.59 8.14
C THR A 36 -11.34 1.61 7.04
N VAL A 37 -11.01 1.86 5.76
CA VAL A 37 -11.20 0.93 4.62
C VAL A 37 -9.92 0.13 4.38
N VAL A 38 -8.78 0.81 4.21
CA VAL A 38 -7.47 0.18 4.01
C VAL A 38 -6.48 0.80 4.99
N SER A 39 -6.04 0.03 5.99
CA SER A 39 -4.94 0.46 6.85
C SER A 39 -3.61 0.41 6.10
N VAL A 40 -2.63 1.19 6.53
CA VAL A 40 -1.29 1.18 5.95
C VAL A 40 -0.26 0.71 6.97
N GLU A 41 0.67 -0.12 6.52
CA GLU A 41 1.90 -0.44 7.23
C GLU A 41 3.08 0.05 6.39
N GLN A 42 3.96 0.87 6.96
CA GLN A 42 5.13 1.36 6.22
C GLN A 42 6.13 0.23 6.02
N GLY A 43 6.87 0.30 4.91
CA GLY A 43 7.98 -0.59 4.68
C GLY A 43 9.06 -0.38 5.73
N ARG A 44 9.81 -1.45 6.01
CA ARG A 44 10.85 -1.44 7.04
C ARG A 44 11.95 -2.43 6.72
N ASN A 45 13.08 -2.27 7.38
CA ASN A 45 14.12 -3.28 7.46
C ASN A 45 14.32 -3.62 8.94
N ASP A 46 14.34 -4.91 9.28
CA ASP A 46 14.49 -5.39 10.67
C ASP A 46 15.89 -5.96 10.97
N GLY A 47 16.86 -5.74 10.07
CA GLY A 47 18.21 -6.29 10.12
C GLY A 47 18.34 -7.68 9.49
N SER A 48 17.23 -8.40 9.28
CA SER A 48 17.21 -9.72 8.65
C SER A 48 16.58 -9.71 7.25
N ALA A 49 15.59 -8.84 7.03
CA ALA A 49 14.93 -8.67 5.76
C ALA A 49 14.46 -7.21 5.55
N THR A 50 14.24 -6.86 4.28
CA THR A 50 13.52 -5.66 3.87
C THR A 50 12.10 -6.05 3.49
N PHE A 51 11.12 -5.36 4.06
CA PHE A 51 9.70 -5.56 3.82
C PHE A 51 9.14 -4.35 3.07
N ASN A 52 8.38 -4.63 2.03
CA ASN A 52 7.59 -3.64 1.32
C ASN A 52 6.59 -2.94 2.25
N PRO A 53 6.20 -1.70 1.95
CA PRO A 53 4.99 -1.13 2.52
C PRO A 53 3.78 -1.96 2.11
N GLY A 54 2.72 -1.86 2.89
CA GLY A 54 1.54 -2.67 2.68
C GLY A 54 0.35 -2.15 3.47
N GLY A 55 -0.55 -3.06 3.78
CA GLY A 55 -1.78 -2.70 4.46
C GLY A 55 -2.72 -3.86 4.65
N LYS A 56 -3.92 -3.57 5.15
CA LYS A 56 -4.99 -4.54 5.29
C LYS A 56 -6.31 -3.94 4.84
N ALA A 57 -7.06 -4.71 4.05
CA ALA A 57 -8.44 -4.38 3.71
C ALA A 57 -9.35 -4.67 4.91
N LEU A 58 -9.91 -3.64 5.53
CA LEU A 58 -10.61 -3.74 6.82
C LEU A 58 -12.14 -3.84 6.68
N LYS A 59 -12.72 -3.08 5.75
CA LYS A 59 -14.17 -3.06 5.49
C LYS A 59 -14.42 -2.83 4.01
N SER A 60 -15.60 -3.20 3.54
CA SER A 60 -16.04 -2.91 2.18
C SER A 60 -16.05 -1.40 1.91
N GLY A 61 -15.62 -0.99 0.72
CA GLY A 61 -15.55 0.42 0.31
C GLY A 61 -14.35 0.67 -0.60
N THR A 62 -14.12 1.93 -0.92
CA THR A 62 -12.99 2.36 -1.76
C THR A 62 -12.09 3.30 -0.96
N ALA A 63 -10.78 3.10 -1.05
CA ALA A 63 -9.77 4.02 -0.55
C ALA A 63 -8.67 4.21 -1.58
N THR A 64 -8.12 5.42 -1.65
CA THR A 64 -6.96 5.72 -2.49
C THR A 64 -5.71 5.66 -1.64
N LEU A 65 -4.76 4.80 -2.03
CA LEU A 65 -3.41 4.82 -1.49
C LEU A 65 -2.55 5.79 -2.30
N THR A 66 -1.84 6.68 -1.63
CA THR A 66 -0.81 7.53 -2.24
C THR A 66 0.55 6.97 -1.83
N VAL A 67 1.37 6.63 -2.82
CA VAL A 67 2.75 6.18 -2.66
C VAL A 67 3.68 7.32 -3.05
N THR A 68 4.52 7.77 -2.13
CA THR A 68 5.50 8.84 -2.33
C THR A 68 6.90 8.27 -2.21
N ASN A 69 7.65 8.28 -3.31
CA ASN A 69 9.03 7.84 -3.37
C ASN A 69 9.97 8.88 -2.72
N PRO A 70 11.23 8.50 -2.40
CA PRO A 70 12.20 9.41 -1.79
C PRO A 70 12.54 10.65 -2.63
N ASP A 71 12.38 10.57 -3.96
CA ASP A 71 12.54 11.69 -4.88
C ASP A 71 11.30 12.62 -4.97
N ASN A 72 10.28 12.36 -4.15
CA ASN A 72 8.97 13.00 -4.11
C ASN A 72 8.07 12.75 -5.33
N THR A 73 8.44 11.83 -6.22
CA THR A 73 7.48 11.33 -7.22
C THR A 73 6.37 10.55 -6.53
N THR A 74 5.17 10.65 -7.06
CA THR A 74 3.99 10.01 -6.47
C THR A 74 3.24 9.17 -7.49
N ARG A 75 2.60 8.11 -6.99
CA ARG A 75 1.54 7.38 -7.69
C ARG A 75 0.37 7.12 -6.75
N THR A 76 -0.82 7.04 -7.32
CA THR A 76 -2.04 6.71 -6.58
C THR A 76 -2.58 5.36 -7.01
N ILE A 77 -3.09 4.58 -6.05
CA ILE A 77 -3.71 3.28 -6.27
C ILE A 77 -5.13 3.34 -5.69
N GLU A 78 -6.14 3.23 -6.55
CA GLU A 78 -7.52 3.05 -6.07
C GLU A 78 -7.73 1.60 -5.64
N VAL A 79 -8.01 1.38 -4.35
CA VAL A 79 -8.29 0.06 -3.80
C VAL A 79 -9.78 -0.07 -3.55
N THR A 80 -10.43 -1.00 -4.25
CA THR A 80 -11.82 -1.38 -3.99
C THR A 80 -11.84 -2.66 -3.15
N VAL A 81 -12.49 -2.59 -1.99
CA VAL A 81 -12.68 -3.71 -1.07
C VAL A 81 -14.13 -4.19 -1.14
N SER A 82 -14.32 -5.48 -1.41
CA SER A 82 -15.65 -6.13 -1.51
C SER A 82 -15.68 -7.50 -0.85
#